data_AF-A0A8C7XSW7-F1
#
_entry.id   AF-A0A8C7XSW7-F1
#
_cell.length_a   1.000
_cell.length_b   1.000
_cell.length_c   1.000
_cell.angle_alpha   90.00
_cell.angle_beta   90.00
_cell.angle_gamma   90.00
#
_symmetry.space_group_name_H-M   'P 1'
#
loop_
_entity.id
_entity.type
_entity.pdbx_description
1 polymer ?
#
loop_
_entity_poly.entity_id
_entity_poly.type
_entity_poly.pdbx_seq_one_letter_code
_entity_poly.pdbx_strand_id
1 'polypeptide(L)'
;MECDGKWESLNFKINKTTKLFLKLEDFFWRKYVSQQPLPYGIKGSELMLLKVLSATKSYDMPAHIESLECRTCVVVGNGFAIKNTSLGRVINNYDVVIRLNDAPVRGYEEDVGNKTTLRIFYPESASSNPRLHNEEDTLMVLVPFKPDDLRWLKEILYDEKRVRKGFWKPPPLIWLGQSSKVRVLDPYFMQQTANKLLQVPLAPKKGQVRDFFCLVTRLIL
;
A
#
# COMPACT_ATOMS: atom_id res chain seq x y z
N MET A 1 -14.18 16.17 -15.66
CA MET A 1 -13.69 14.94 -16.30
C MET A 1 -14.51 13.82 -15.66
N GLU A 2 -15.65 13.51 -16.25
CA GLU A 2 -16.52 12.41 -15.84
C GLU A 2 -15.77 11.09 -15.96
N CYS A 3 -15.77 10.29 -14.90
CA CYS A 3 -15.30 8.92 -14.93
C CYS A 3 -16.49 8.03 -15.27
N ASP A 4 -16.99 8.13 -16.51
CA ASP A 4 -17.97 7.19 -17.04
C ASP A 4 -17.21 6.15 -17.88
N GLY A 5 -16.93 5.00 -17.28
CA GLY A 5 -16.18 3.91 -17.89
C GLY A 5 -16.86 2.59 -17.58
N LYS A 6 -17.27 1.86 -18.62
CA LYS A 6 -17.75 0.48 -18.51
C LYS A 6 -16.70 -0.38 -17.80
N TRP A 7 -17.14 -1.12 -16.78
CA TRP A 7 -16.34 -2.12 -16.09
C TRP A 7 -16.03 -3.29 -17.03
N GLU A 8 -14.94 -3.21 -17.79
CA GLU A 8 -14.42 -4.36 -18.53
C GLU A 8 -13.77 -5.35 -17.57
N SER A 9 -14.04 -6.64 -17.73
CA SER A 9 -13.36 -7.68 -16.95
C SER A 9 -11.87 -7.68 -17.30
N LEU A 10 -11.06 -7.20 -16.36
CA LEU A 10 -9.61 -7.20 -16.53
C LEU A 10 -9.10 -8.63 -16.39
N ASN A 11 -8.60 -9.21 -17.50
CA ASN A 11 -7.95 -10.52 -17.53
C ASN A 11 -6.57 -10.48 -16.82
N PHE A 12 -6.59 -10.30 -15.50
CA PHE A 12 -5.43 -10.52 -14.65
C PHE A 12 -5.24 -12.03 -14.43
N LYS A 13 -4.01 -12.53 -14.62
CA LYS A 13 -3.62 -13.87 -14.18
C LYS A 13 -3.32 -13.85 -12.68
N ILE A 14 -4.26 -13.39 -11.86
CA ILE A 14 -4.19 -13.43 -10.40
C ILE A 14 -4.98 -14.64 -9.95
N ASN A 15 -4.31 -15.55 -9.25
CA ASN A 15 -4.94 -16.71 -8.63
C ASN A 15 -4.90 -16.59 -7.10
N LYS A 16 -5.63 -17.47 -6.39
CA LYS A 16 -5.64 -17.49 -4.92
C LYS A 16 -4.26 -17.66 -4.27
N THR A 17 -3.27 -18.17 -5.02
CA THR A 17 -1.90 -18.40 -4.52
C THR A 17 -0.95 -17.23 -4.82
N THR A 18 -1.43 -16.17 -5.49
CA THR A 18 -0.59 -15.02 -5.82
C THR A 18 -0.25 -14.27 -4.52
N LYS A 19 1.05 -14.16 -4.21
CA LYS A 19 1.52 -13.46 -3.01
C LYS A 19 1.56 -11.95 -3.27
N LEU A 20 0.86 -11.18 -2.43
CA LEU A 20 0.74 -9.73 -2.55
C LEU A 20 2.01 -8.97 -2.17
N PHE A 21 2.74 -9.52 -1.20
CA PHE A 21 3.84 -8.85 -0.54
C PHE A 21 5.18 -9.48 -0.91
N LEU A 22 6.20 -8.64 -1.02
CA LEU A 22 7.57 -9.11 -1.19
C LEU A 22 8.03 -9.87 0.06
N LYS A 23 8.71 -10.98 -0.15
CA LYS A 23 9.42 -11.73 0.89
C LYS A 23 10.92 -11.77 0.62
N LEU A 24 11.71 -11.98 1.66
CA LEU A 24 13.18 -12.00 1.54
C LEU A 24 13.66 -13.06 0.53
N GLU A 25 13.00 -14.22 0.52
CA GLU A 25 13.27 -15.33 -0.41
C GLU A 25 13.13 -14.96 -1.89
N ASP A 26 12.29 -13.98 -2.21
CA ASP A 26 12.07 -13.55 -3.59
C ASP A 26 13.36 -13.08 -4.27
N PHE A 27 14.31 -12.55 -3.49
CA PHE A 27 15.58 -12.03 -3.99
C PHE A 27 16.60 -13.12 -4.31
N PHE A 28 16.44 -14.32 -3.74
CA PHE A 28 17.34 -15.44 -3.98
C PHE A 28 16.84 -16.33 -5.12
N TRP A 29 15.52 -16.44 -5.31
CA TRP A 29 14.92 -17.46 -6.17
C TRP A 29 14.15 -16.93 -7.39
N ARG A 30 13.87 -15.63 -7.50
CA ARG A 30 13.17 -15.09 -8.69
C ARG A 30 14.09 -15.07 -9.91
N LYS A 31 13.84 -16.00 -10.84
CA LYS A 31 14.47 -16.07 -12.18
C LYS A 31 14.19 -14.84 -13.06
N TYR A 32 13.17 -14.04 -12.73
CA TYR A 32 12.75 -12.87 -13.49
C TYR A 32 12.61 -11.66 -12.56
N VAL A 33 13.71 -10.94 -12.37
CA VAL A 33 13.70 -9.61 -11.76
C VAL A 33 13.22 -8.62 -12.84
N SER A 34 12.10 -7.93 -12.58
CA SER A 34 11.63 -6.86 -13.47
C SER A 34 12.77 -5.87 -13.73
N GLN A 35 13.07 -5.61 -15.00
CA GLN A 35 14.13 -4.69 -15.41
C GLN A 35 13.75 -3.21 -15.19
N GLN A 36 12.57 -2.95 -14.60
CA GLN A 36 12.08 -1.62 -14.31
C GLN A 36 12.44 -1.19 -12.89
N PRO A 37 12.68 0.11 -12.65
CA PRO A 37 12.78 0.67 -11.31
C PRO A 37 11.40 0.74 -10.64
N LEU A 38 11.36 1.11 -9.35
CA LEU A 38 10.12 1.46 -8.66
C LEU A 38 9.36 2.56 -9.43
N PRO A 39 8.01 2.57 -9.41
CA PRO A 39 7.10 1.63 -8.74
C PRO A 39 6.85 0.31 -9.49
N TYR A 40 7.42 0.10 -10.68
CA TYR A 40 7.02 -1.00 -11.59
C TYR A 40 7.96 -2.22 -11.57
N GLY A 41 9.04 -2.13 -10.82
CA GLY A 41 9.99 -3.21 -10.57
C GLY A 41 10.91 -2.82 -9.43
N ILE A 42 11.99 -3.58 -9.24
CA ILE A 42 12.89 -3.40 -8.09
C ILE A 42 14.30 -2.95 -8.49
N LYS A 43 14.54 -2.71 -9.79
CA LYS A 43 15.87 -2.39 -10.31
C LYS A 43 16.47 -1.17 -9.62
N GLY A 44 17.65 -1.34 -9.03
CA GLY A 44 18.39 -0.30 -8.32
C GLY A 44 17.90 0.00 -6.90
N SER A 45 16.93 -0.77 -6.38
CA SER A 45 16.38 -0.65 -5.02
C SER A 45 16.51 -1.94 -4.19
N GLU A 46 17.17 -2.95 -4.73
CA GLU A 46 17.25 -4.30 -4.18
C GLU A 46 17.89 -4.32 -2.79
N LEU A 47 19.02 -3.61 -2.62
CA LEU A 47 19.71 -3.55 -1.33
C LEU A 47 18.86 -2.88 -0.25
N MET A 48 18.11 -1.82 -0.60
CA MET A 48 17.21 -1.17 0.35
C MET A 48 16.04 -2.08 0.72
N LEU A 49 15.45 -2.77 -0.27
CA LEU A 49 14.38 -3.75 -0.03
C LEU A 49 14.84 -4.88 0.89
N LEU A 50 16.02 -5.46 0.65
CA LEU A 50 16.59 -6.50 1.51
C LEU A 50 16.71 -6.03 2.96
N LYS A 51 17.19 -4.80 3.19
CA LYS A 51 17.30 -4.22 4.54
C LYS A 51 15.93 -4.04 5.19
N VAL A 52 14.96 -3.48 4.46
CA VAL A 52 13.59 -3.31 4.97
C VAL A 52 12.97 -4.67 5.33
N LEU A 53 13.00 -5.63 4.41
CA LEU A 53 12.39 -6.95 4.61
C LEU A 53 13.07 -7.74 5.74
N SER A 54 14.38 -7.58 5.92
CA SER A 54 15.11 -8.18 7.04
C SER A 54 14.68 -7.63 8.40
N ALA A 55 14.27 -6.35 8.45
CA ALA A 55 13.82 -5.71 9.68
C ALA A 55 12.33 -5.94 9.99
N THR A 56 11.47 -6.08 8.99
CA THR A 56 10.04 -6.36 9.20
C THR A 56 9.78 -7.81 9.58
N LYS A 57 10.60 -8.75 9.10
CA LYS A 57 10.59 -10.19 9.44
C LYS A 57 9.26 -10.92 9.20
N SER A 58 8.29 -10.28 8.54
CA SER A 58 6.96 -10.83 8.30
C SER A 58 6.41 -10.30 6.97
N TYR A 59 5.88 -11.21 6.16
CA TYR A 59 5.48 -10.95 4.78
C TYR A 59 4.16 -11.62 4.39
N ASP A 60 3.63 -12.54 5.21
CA ASP A 60 2.35 -13.20 4.91
C ASP A 60 1.14 -12.40 5.38
N MET A 61 0.00 -12.68 4.77
CA MET A 61 -1.28 -12.18 5.25
C MET A 61 -1.63 -12.93 6.56
N PRO A 62 -2.36 -12.32 7.52
CA PRO A 62 -2.72 -13.00 8.75
C PRO A 62 -3.46 -14.30 8.48
N ALA A 63 -3.11 -15.37 9.19
CA ALA A 63 -3.66 -16.71 8.96
C ALA A 63 -5.19 -16.74 9.00
N HIS A 64 -5.81 -15.96 9.90
CA HIS A 64 -7.27 -15.88 10.01
C HIS A 64 -7.95 -15.26 8.78
N ILE A 65 -7.24 -14.43 8.00
CA ILE A 65 -7.71 -13.96 6.70
C ILE A 65 -7.35 -14.97 5.61
N GLU A 66 -6.14 -15.54 5.64
CA GLU A 66 -5.71 -16.53 4.65
C GLU A 66 -6.60 -17.79 4.65
N SER A 67 -7.11 -18.21 5.81
CA SER A 67 -7.96 -19.39 5.97
C SER A 67 -9.41 -19.21 5.51
N LEU A 68 -9.86 -17.97 5.24
CA LEU A 68 -11.23 -17.73 4.79
C LEU A 68 -11.45 -18.30 3.39
N GLU A 69 -12.43 -19.20 3.26
CA GLU A 69 -12.80 -19.82 1.98
C GLU A 69 -13.36 -18.79 0.98
N CYS A 70 -14.18 -17.86 1.50
CA CYS A 70 -14.72 -16.71 0.81
C CYS A 70 -14.39 -15.45 1.60
N ARG A 71 -13.91 -14.41 0.93
CA ARG A 71 -13.52 -13.13 1.54
C ARG A 71 -14.33 -12.02 0.90
N THR A 72 -15.06 -11.28 1.72
CA THR A 72 -15.66 -10.02 1.34
C THR A 72 -14.68 -8.90 1.67
N CYS A 73 -14.33 -8.10 0.67
CA CYS A 73 -13.42 -6.98 0.82
C CYS A 73 -14.14 -5.67 0.52
N VAL A 74 -13.86 -4.64 1.30
CA VAL A 74 -14.28 -3.26 1.02
C VAL A 74 -13.08 -2.33 1.06
N VAL A 75 -13.03 -1.42 0.11
CA VAL A 75 -12.03 -0.35 0.05
C VAL A 75 -12.72 0.95 0.44
N VAL A 76 -12.19 1.60 1.48
CA VAL A 76 -12.69 2.89 1.95
C VAL A 76 -11.70 3.97 1.53
N GLY A 77 -12.10 4.75 0.53
CA GLY A 77 -11.35 5.93 0.07
C GLY A 77 -11.47 7.12 1.02
N ASN A 78 -10.73 8.19 0.73
CA ASN A 78 -10.62 9.38 1.59
C ASN A 78 -11.51 10.54 1.12
N GLY A 79 -12.45 10.27 0.22
CA GLY A 79 -13.33 11.27 -0.37
C GLY A 79 -14.41 11.74 0.61
N PHE A 80 -14.77 13.02 0.54
CA PHE A 80 -15.79 13.63 1.40
C PHE A 80 -17.20 13.03 1.20
N ALA A 81 -17.44 12.35 0.08
CA ALA A 81 -18.74 11.75 -0.26
C ALA A 81 -19.23 10.71 0.76
N ILE A 82 -18.35 10.15 1.60
CA ILE A 82 -18.73 9.20 2.66
C ILE A 82 -19.28 9.89 3.91
N LYS A 83 -19.12 11.21 4.06
CA LYS A 83 -19.57 11.93 5.26
C LYS A 83 -21.11 11.97 5.32
N ASN A 84 -21.66 11.79 6.51
CA ASN A 84 -23.10 11.73 6.80
C ASN A 84 -23.84 10.64 6.00
N THR A 85 -23.17 9.53 5.70
CA THR A 85 -23.78 8.38 5.01
C THR A 85 -24.20 7.27 5.97
N SER A 86 -23.70 7.30 7.21
CA SER A 86 -23.93 6.28 8.23
C SER A 86 -23.60 4.84 7.76
N LEU A 87 -22.67 4.70 6.80
CA LEU A 87 -22.25 3.43 6.22
C LEU A 87 -21.34 2.59 7.13
N GLY A 88 -20.90 3.11 8.28
CA GLY A 88 -19.87 2.50 9.09
C GLY A 88 -20.21 1.10 9.58
N ARG A 89 -21.49 0.84 9.91
CA ARG A 89 -21.97 -0.51 10.25
C ARG A 89 -21.87 -1.48 9.07
N VAL A 90 -22.21 -1.01 7.87
CA VAL A 90 -22.13 -1.82 6.64
C VAL A 90 -20.67 -2.15 6.33
N ILE A 91 -19.77 -1.17 6.44
CA ILE A 91 -18.32 -1.35 6.22
C ILE A 91 -17.73 -2.38 7.19
N ASN A 92 -18.13 -2.33 8.46
CA ASN A 92 -17.64 -3.25 9.49
C ASN A 92 -18.06 -4.72 9.27
N ASN A 93 -19.07 -4.99 8.44
CA ASN A 93 -19.52 -6.35 8.14
C ASN A 93 -18.63 -7.08 7.13
N TYR A 94 -17.72 -6.38 6.44
CA TYR A 94 -16.76 -7.01 5.53
C TYR A 94 -15.65 -7.73 6.30
N ASP A 95 -15.13 -8.82 5.73
CA ASP A 95 -14.02 -9.60 6.30
C ASP A 95 -12.71 -8.80 6.25
N VAL A 96 -12.49 -8.09 5.16
CA VAL A 96 -11.29 -7.26 4.93
C VAL A 96 -11.70 -5.83 4.65
N VAL A 97 -11.27 -4.90 5.52
CA VAL A 97 -11.43 -3.46 5.31
C VAL A 97 -10.09 -2.85 4.96
N ILE A 98 -9.99 -2.32 3.74
CA ILE A 98 -8.77 -1.69 3.20
C ILE A 98 -8.94 -0.17 3.25
N ARG A 99 -8.02 0.50 3.92
CA ARG A 99 -7.96 1.98 4.00
C ARG A 99 -6.68 2.51 3.40
N LEU A 100 -6.71 3.80 3.07
CA LEU A 100 -5.63 4.46 2.34
C LEU A 100 -5.09 5.66 3.10
N ASN A 101 -3.77 5.83 3.04
CA ASN A 101 -3.10 7.02 3.52
C ASN A 101 -3.44 7.33 5.00
N ASP A 102 -3.43 8.61 5.37
CA ASP A 102 -3.75 9.11 6.70
C ASP A 102 -5.25 9.44 6.87
N ALA A 103 -6.15 8.61 6.32
CA ALA A 103 -7.59 8.81 6.54
C ALA A 103 -7.94 8.62 8.03
N PRO A 104 -8.65 9.58 8.65
CA PRO A 104 -9.10 9.45 10.02
C PRO A 104 -10.24 8.44 10.11
N VAL A 105 -10.28 7.74 11.24
CA VAL A 105 -11.37 6.80 11.60
C VAL A 105 -12.05 7.29 12.88
N ARG A 106 -11.25 7.60 13.91
CA ARG A 106 -11.74 8.15 15.17
C ARG A 106 -12.48 9.47 14.96
N GLY A 107 -13.70 9.55 15.48
CA GLY A 107 -14.62 10.66 15.32
C GLY A 107 -15.47 10.61 14.04
N TYR A 108 -15.30 9.58 13.20
CA TYR A 108 -16.03 9.40 11.94
C TYR A 108 -16.61 7.98 11.81
N GLU A 109 -16.60 7.18 12.88
CA GLU A 109 -16.92 5.74 12.85
C GLU A 109 -18.33 5.45 12.35
N GLU A 110 -19.27 6.37 12.57
CA GLU A 110 -20.63 6.25 12.05
C GLU A 110 -20.65 6.13 10.52
N ASP A 111 -19.82 6.91 9.84
CA ASP A 111 -19.75 6.96 8.38
C ASP A 111 -18.76 5.94 7.81
N VAL A 112 -17.59 5.83 8.43
CA VAL A 112 -16.45 5.10 7.83
C VAL A 112 -16.20 3.75 8.50
N GLY A 113 -16.90 3.42 9.57
CA GLY A 113 -16.68 2.22 10.37
C GLY A 113 -15.44 2.34 11.26
N ASN A 114 -15.18 1.33 12.08
CA ASN A 114 -14.01 1.29 12.96
C ASN A 114 -13.05 0.13 12.65
N LYS A 115 -13.45 -0.82 11.79
CA LYS A 115 -12.59 -1.92 11.36
C LYS A 115 -11.54 -1.45 10.35
N THR A 116 -10.29 -1.88 10.49
CA THR A 116 -9.24 -1.74 9.47
C THR A 116 -8.33 -2.96 9.45
N THR A 117 -8.38 -3.75 8.38
CA THR A 117 -7.51 -4.92 8.22
C THR A 117 -6.18 -4.55 7.56
N LEU A 118 -6.24 -3.74 6.51
CA LEU A 118 -5.08 -3.27 5.76
C LEU A 118 -5.13 -1.75 5.66
N ARG A 119 -4.01 -1.09 5.97
CA ARG A 119 -3.83 0.33 5.64
C ARG A 119 -2.66 0.48 4.68
N ILE A 120 -2.97 0.90 3.46
CA ILE A 120 -1.98 1.13 2.41
C ILE A 120 -1.45 2.56 2.54
N PHE A 121 -0.13 2.72 2.53
CA PHE A 121 0.50 4.02 2.71
C PHE A 121 1.84 4.12 1.97
N TYR A 122 2.33 5.34 1.87
CA TYR A 122 3.69 5.70 1.47
C TYR A 122 4.17 6.84 2.39
N PRO A 123 5.47 7.16 2.46
CA PRO A 123 6.01 8.03 3.52
C PRO A 123 5.29 9.38 3.65
N GLU A 124 4.99 10.06 2.55
CA GLU A 124 4.33 11.37 2.57
C GLU A 124 2.85 11.31 3.01
N SER A 125 2.25 10.12 2.99
CA SER A 125 0.89 9.85 3.46
C SER A 125 0.83 9.11 4.80
N ALA A 126 1.97 8.90 5.45
CA ALA A 126 2.05 8.21 6.73
C ALA A 126 1.65 9.11 7.91
N SER A 127 0.80 8.58 8.78
CA SER A 127 0.58 9.13 10.13
C SER A 127 1.79 8.87 11.01
N SER A 128 2.18 9.81 11.87
CA SER A 128 3.24 9.58 12.88
C SER A 128 2.85 8.49 13.88
N ASN A 129 1.57 8.40 14.23
CA ASN A 129 1.02 7.37 15.11
C ASN A 129 -0.09 6.58 14.39
N PRO A 130 0.25 5.56 13.58
CA PRO A 130 -0.74 4.77 12.87
C PRO A 130 -1.73 4.05 13.81
N ARG A 131 -1.37 3.78 15.07
CA ARG A 131 -2.25 3.13 16.05
C ARG A 131 -3.44 3.99 16.48
N LEU A 132 -3.43 5.29 16.18
CA LEU A 132 -4.53 6.18 16.52
C LEU A 132 -5.80 5.89 15.72
N HIS A 133 -5.68 5.48 14.46
CA HIS A 133 -6.83 5.30 13.56
C HIS A 133 -6.96 3.87 13.03
N ASN A 134 -6.33 2.91 13.70
CA ASN A 134 -6.27 1.52 13.30
C ASN A 134 -6.36 0.59 14.52
N GLU A 135 -6.78 -0.64 14.28
CA GLU A 135 -6.76 -1.72 15.26
C GLU A 135 -5.31 -2.20 15.46
N GLU A 136 -5.06 -2.95 16.54
CA GLU A 136 -3.69 -3.42 16.86
C GLU A 136 -3.15 -4.42 15.83
N ASP A 137 -4.04 -5.17 15.18
CA ASP A 137 -3.70 -6.19 14.21
C ASP A 137 -3.65 -5.68 12.77
N THR A 138 -4.05 -4.43 12.51
CA THR A 138 -4.01 -3.80 11.19
C THR A 138 -2.62 -3.93 10.57
N LEU A 139 -2.55 -4.45 9.35
CA LEU A 139 -1.30 -4.45 8.58
C LEU A 139 -1.07 -3.09 7.93
N MET A 140 0.15 -2.62 8.05
CA MET A 140 0.63 -1.41 7.39
C MET A 140 1.32 -1.80 6.08
N VAL A 141 0.64 -1.60 4.97
CA VAL A 141 1.14 -1.99 3.64
C VAL A 141 1.84 -0.80 2.98
N LEU A 142 3.17 -0.85 2.93
CA LEU A 142 3.98 0.12 2.20
C LEU A 142 3.89 -0.13 0.70
N VAL A 143 3.58 0.91 -0.06
CA VAL A 143 3.74 0.93 -1.52
C VAL A 143 4.98 1.74 -1.86
N PRO A 144 6.07 1.09 -2.33
CA PRO A 144 7.30 1.80 -2.67
C PRO A 144 7.20 2.40 -4.07
N PHE A 145 7.20 3.73 -4.16
CA PHE A 145 7.13 4.40 -5.45
C PHE A 145 8.47 4.90 -5.95
N LYS A 146 9.37 5.24 -5.03
CA LYS A 146 10.71 5.73 -5.32
C LYS A 146 11.72 5.19 -4.30
N PRO A 147 13.03 5.14 -4.62
CA PRO A 147 14.05 4.65 -3.70
C PRO A 147 14.05 5.37 -2.34
N ASP A 148 13.70 6.66 -2.33
CA ASP A 148 13.57 7.46 -1.10
C ASP A 148 12.55 6.86 -0.12
N ASP A 149 11.50 6.18 -0.61
CA ASP A 149 10.47 5.62 0.27
C ASP A 149 11.01 4.45 1.11
N LEU A 150 11.81 3.60 0.47
CA LEU A 150 12.49 2.49 1.13
C LEU A 150 13.60 3.01 2.06
N ARG A 151 14.31 4.06 1.65
CA ARG A 151 15.30 4.72 2.51
C ARG A 151 14.65 5.23 3.78
N TRP A 152 13.54 5.95 3.70
CA TRP A 152 12.82 6.45 4.87
C TRP A 152 12.42 5.33 5.82
N LEU A 153 11.78 4.27 5.31
CA LEU A 153 11.36 3.17 6.17
C LEU A 153 12.57 2.45 6.80
N LYS A 154 13.66 2.27 6.04
CA LYS A 154 14.90 1.71 6.57
C LYS A 154 15.50 2.59 7.68
N GLU A 155 15.56 3.90 7.49
CA GLU A 155 16.05 4.83 8.52
C GLU A 155 15.18 4.77 9.80
N ILE A 156 13.87 4.62 9.64
CA ILE A 156 12.94 4.42 10.77
C ILE A 156 13.22 3.09 11.50
N LEU A 157 13.31 1.98 10.76
CA LEU A 157 13.42 0.62 11.34
C LEU A 157 14.77 0.36 12.01
N TYR A 158 15.84 0.99 11.54
CA TYR A 158 17.20 0.81 12.07
C TYR A 158 17.64 1.94 13.03
N ASP A 159 16.72 2.84 13.34
CA ASP A 159 16.97 4.03 14.15
C ASP A 159 18.11 4.94 13.66
N GLU A 160 18.23 5.10 12.35
CA GLU A 160 19.28 5.92 11.73
C GLU A 160 18.87 7.39 11.59
N LYS A 161 19.80 8.28 11.24
CA LYS A 161 19.47 9.69 10.99
C LYS A 161 18.50 9.84 9.81
N ARG A 162 17.32 10.41 10.06
CA ARG A 162 16.27 10.58 9.05
C ARG A 162 16.50 11.79 8.16
N VAL A 163 16.36 11.60 6.85
CA VAL A 163 16.53 12.67 5.85
C VAL A 163 15.21 12.97 5.13
N ARG A 164 14.78 14.23 5.16
CA ARG A 164 13.53 14.70 4.52
C ARG A 164 13.68 15.15 3.06
N LYS A 165 14.90 15.15 2.51
CA LYS A 165 15.16 15.50 1.10
C LYS A 165 14.60 14.42 0.17
N GLY A 166 13.98 14.83 -0.94
CA GLY A 166 13.43 13.91 -1.94
C GLY A 166 11.92 13.63 -1.81
N PHE A 167 11.26 14.23 -0.82
CA PHE A 167 9.82 14.12 -0.61
C PHE A 167 9.11 15.45 -0.92
N TRP A 168 7.96 15.39 -1.58
CA TRP A 168 7.15 16.59 -1.91
C TRP A 168 6.41 17.13 -0.68
N LYS A 169 6.10 16.25 0.28
CA LYS A 169 5.62 16.57 1.63
C LYS A 169 6.53 15.85 2.62
N PRO A 170 7.02 16.51 3.68
CA PRO A 170 7.92 15.86 4.64
C PRO A 170 7.23 14.66 5.33
N PRO A 171 7.82 13.46 5.28
CA PRO A 171 7.30 12.32 6.03
C PRO A 171 7.61 12.45 7.53
N PRO A 172 6.96 11.65 8.40
CA PRO A 172 7.25 11.63 9.82
C PRO A 172 8.73 11.33 10.10
N LEU A 173 9.36 12.08 11.02
CA LEU A 173 10.71 11.74 11.51
C LEU A 173 10.67 10.59 12.51
N ILE A 174 9.56 10.49 13.23
CA ILE A 174 9.25 9.42 14.17
C ILE A 174 7.98 8.77 13.65
N TRP A 175 8.00 7.44 13.55
CA TRP A 175 6.88 6.65 13.12
C TRP A 175 6.66 5.51 14.11
N LEU A 176 5.53 5.53 14.79
CA LEU A 176 5.22 4.65 15.92
C LEU A 176 4.52 3.35 15.48
N GLY A 177 4.71 2.93 14.22
CA GLY A 177 4.20 1.67 13.68
C GLY A 177 5.02 0.47 14.14
N GLN A 178 4.38 -0.69 14.24
CA GLN A 178 5.05 -1.94 14.60
C GLN A 178 5.67 -2.58 13.37
N SER A 179 6.98 -2.86 13.40
CA SER A 179 7.71 -3.44 12.26
C SER A 179 7.15 -4.80 11.81
N SER A 180 6.68 -5.63 12.75
CA SER A 180 6.06 -6.93 12.48
C SER A 180 4.74 -6.84 11.71
N LYS A 181 4.06 -5.68 11.76
CA LYS A 181 2.81 -5.39 11.05
C LYS A 181 3.05 -4.76 9.67
N VAL A 182 4.30 -4.47 9.32
CA VAL A 182 4.62 -3.88 8.02
C VAL A 182 4.68 -4.96 6.94
N ARG A 183 4.10 -4.65 5.78
CA ARG A 183 4.25 -5.41 4.54
C ARG A 183 4.71 -4.48 3.44
N VAL A 184 5.48 -4.98 2.48
CA VAL A 184 5.86 -4.22 1.27
C VAL A 184 5.12 -4.82 0.09
N LEU A 185 4.28 -4.02 -0.57
CA LEU A 185 3.55 -4.47 -1.76
C LEU A 185 4.52 -4.79 -2.89
N ASP A 186 4.28 -5.91 -3.60
CA ASP A 186 5.08 -6.27 -4.77
C ASP A 186 4.86 -5.27 -5.94
N PRO A 187 5.93 -4.61 -6.44
CA PRO A 187 5.88 -3.74 -7.62
C PRO A 187 5.26 -4.39 -8.87
N TYR A 188 5.19 -5.72 -8.94
CA TYR A 188 4.44 -6.43 -9.97
C TYR A 188 3.00 -5.91 -10.12
N PHE A 189 2.28 -5.70 -9.01
CA PHE A 189 0.89 -5.23 -9.06
C PHE A 189 0.79 -3.81 -9.62
N MET A 190 1.72 -2.94 -9.22
CA MET A 190 1.83 -1.57 -9.76
C MET A 190 2.04 -1.59 -11.28
N GLN A 191 2.95 -2.44 -11.74
CA GLN A 191 3.22 -2.62 -13.17
C GLN A 191 2.01 -3.14 -13.94
N GLN A 192 1.34 -4.18 -13.42
CA GLN A 192 0.17 -4.77 -14.06
C GLN A 192 -0.97 -3.76 -14.14
N THR A 193 -1.24 -3.01 -13.07
CA THR A 193 -2.29 -1.99 -13.05
C THR A 193 -1.98 -0.84 -14.02
N ALA A 194 -0.75 -0.31 -13.99
CA ALA A 194 -0.37 0.76 -14.91
C ALA A 194 -0.52 0.34 -16.37
N ASN A 195 -0.05 -0.86 -16.73
CA ASN A 195 -0.07 -1.34 -18.10
C ASN A 195 -1.47 -1.77 -18.58
N LYS A 196 -2.20 -2.53 -17.76
CA LYS A 196 -3.44 -3.20 -18.19
C LYS A 196 -4.71 -2.43 -17.85
N LEU A 197 -4.73 -1.71 -16.73
CA LEU A 197 -5.93 -1.00 -16.28
C LEU A 197 -5.87 0.47 -16.66
N LEU A 198 -4.76 1.14 -16.39
CA LEU A 198 -4.67 2.59 -16.55
C LEU A 198 -4.08 3.02 -17.89
N GLN A 199 -3.48 2.09 -18.63
CA GLN A 199 -2.78 2.35 -19.89
C GLN A 199 -1.73 3.49 -19.75
N VAL A 200 -1.08 3.55 -18.58
CA VAL A 200 -0.04 4.54 -18.26
C VAL A 200 1.29 4.02 -18.81
N PRO A 201 2.07 4.85 -19.54
CA PRO A 201 3.39 4.46 -20.00
C PRO A 201 4.32 4.08 -18.85
N LEU A 202 4.93 2.89 -18.92
CA LEU A 202 5.88 2.41 -17.91
C LEU A 202 7.28 3.06 -18.03
N ALA A 203 7.51 3.85 -19.08
CA ALA A 203 8.75 4.58 -19.27
C ALA A 203 8.73 5.90 -18.47
N PRO A 204 9.78 6.20 -17.67
CA PRO A 204 9.81 7.42 -16.88
C PRO A 204 9.89 8.66 -17.78
N LYS A 205 8.83 9.44 -17.86
CA LYS A 205 8.90 10.83 -18.35
C LYS A 205 9.30 11.73 -17.18
N LYS A 206 10.36 12.54 -17.35
CA LYS A 206 10.74 13.57 -16.38
C LYS A 206 9.53 14.47 -16.10
N GLY A 207 9.13 14.60 -14.83
CA GLY A 207 8.15 15.61 -14.39
C GLY A 207 6.70 15.15 -14.14
N GLN A 208 6.37 13.87 -14.25
CA GLN A 208 5.01 13.39 -13.95
C GLN A 208 4.80 13.05 -12.46
N VAL A 209 4.83 14.07 -11.60
CA VAL A 209 4.35 13.95 -10.21
C VAL A 209 2.82 13.76 -10.17
N ARG A 210 2.10 14.21 -11.21
CA ARG A 210 0.63 14.09 -11.32
C ARG A 210 0.11 12.66 -11.50
N ASP A 211 0.91 11.75 -12.07
CA ASP A 211 0.47 10.36 -12.33
C ASP A 211 0.49 9.49 -11.06
N PHE A 212 1.20 9.94 -10.02
CA PHE A 212 1.37 9.25 -8.75
C PHE A 212 0.05 9.13 -7.96
N PHE A 213 -0.72 10.22 -7.89
CA PHE A 213 -2.02 10.25 -7.22
C PHE A 213 -3.09 9.46 -7.98
N CYS A 214 -3.06 9.47 -9.32
CA CYS A 214 -3.95 8.65 -10.14
C CYS A 214 -3.68 7.15 -9.95
N LEU A 215 -2.40 6.74 -9.93
CA LEU A 215 -2.02 5.36 -9.66
C LEU A 215 -2.48 4.92 -8.26
N VAL A 216 -2.19 5.66 -7.20
CA VAL A 216 -2.62 5.28 -5.83
C VAL A 216 -4.15 5.16 -5.73
N THR A 217 -4.88 6.11 -6.33
CA THR A 217 -6.35 6.17 -6.19
C THR A 217 -7.05 5.10 -7.02
N ARG A 218 -6.56 4.78 -8.23
CA ARG A 218 -7.15 3.77 -9.14
C ARG A 218 -6.51 2.38 -9.09
N LEU A 219 -5.46 2.19 -8.29
CA LEU A 219 -4.91 0.85 -8.01
C LEU A 219 -5.66 0.15 -6.89
N ILE A 220 -6.51 0.91 -6.18
CA ILE A 220 -7.18 0.47 -4.96
C ILE A 220 -8.70 0.63 -5.10
N LEU A 221 -9.19 1.54 -5.95
CA LEU A 221 -10.58 1.60 -6.43
C LEU A 221 -10.67 1.05 -7.85
#